data_AF-A0A7V7GS64-F1
#
_entry.id   AF-A0A7V7GS64-F1
#
_cell.length_a   1.000
_cell.length_b   1.000
_cell.length_c   1.000
_cell.angle_alpha   90.00
_cell.angle_beta   90.00
_cell.angle_gamma   90.00
#
_symmetry.space_group_name_H-M   'P 1'
#
loop_
_entity.id
_entity.type
_entity.pdbx_description
1 polymer ?
#
loop_
_entity_poly.entity_id
_entity_poly.type
_entity_poly.pdbx_seq_one_letter_code
_entity_poly.pdbx_strand_id
1 'polypeptide(L)'
;MRLHDLETGETGSIGGVPEVVHAGQGGLGDVLLHPRFEDNQQVYLIYAEAGDGGSGAAVALARLVLDENGGGELEDLKVIWRQTPKRQKVWTCSDACERLQLSETRFT
;
A
#
# COMPACT_ATOMS: atom_id res chain seq x y z
N MET A 1 -2.45 0.32 11.40
CA MET A 1 -1.64 1.55 11.52
C MET A 1 -1.61 1.94 12.99
N ARG A 2 -0.53 2.56 13.46
CA ARG A 2 -0.38 2.99 14.86
C ARG A 2 -0.01 4.47 14.90
N LEU A 3 -0.55 5.18 15.88
CA LEU A 3 -0.12 6.53 16.23
C LEU A 3 0.81 6.42 17.44
N HIS A 4 1.98 7.03 17.36
CA HIS A 4 2.97 7.01 18.42
C HIS A 4 3.18 8.43 18.93
N ASP A 5 2.98 8.63 20.23
CA ASP A 5 3.36 9.86 20.92
C ASP A 5 4.84 9.78 21.30
N LEU A 6 5.63 10.78 20.89
CA LEU A 6 7.08 10.79 21.10
C LEU A 6 7.50 11.33 22.47
N GLU A 7 6.61 12.05 23.16
CA GLU A 7 6.86 12.60 24.48
C GLU A 7 6.51 11.59 25.57
N THR A 8 5.33 10.97 25.48
CA THR A 8 4.84 10.01 26.48
C THR A 8 5.25 8.58 26.16
N GLY A 9 5.55 8.26 24.90
CA GLY A 9 5.79 6.89 24.43
C GLY A 9 4.52 6.06 24.26
N GLU A 10 3.34 6.65 24.43
CA GLU A 10 2.07 5.98 24.26
C GLU A 10 1.81 5.63 22.79
N THR A 11 1.04 4.57 22.56
CA THR A 11 0.74 4.08 21.21
C THR A 11 -0.74 3.76 21.06
N GLY A 12 -1.41 4.47 20.16
CA GLY A 12 -2.79 4.22 19.78
C GLY A 12 -2.94 3.44 18.48
N SER A 13 -4.11 2.85 18.28
CA SER A 13 -4.50 2.23 17.01
C SER A 13 -5.19 3.24 16.11
N ILE A 14 -4.85 3.25 14.83
CA ILE A 14 -5.62 3.95 13.80
C ILE A 14 -6.43 2.94 12.99
N GLY A 15 -7.76 3.05 13.09
CA GLY A 15 -8.76 2.30 12.31
C GLY A 15 -9.01 2.89 10.91
N GLY A 16 -9.92 2.30 10.15
CA GLY A 16 -10.30 2.79 8.81
C GLY A 16 -9.21 2.66 7.72
N VAL A 17 -8.12 1.95 8.01
CA VAL A 17 -7.04 1.69 7.04
C VAL A 17 -7.58 0.81 5.90
N PRO A 18 -7.27 1.12 4.62
CA PRO A 18 -7.75 0.33 3.50
C PRO A 18 -7.26 -1.11 3.59
N GLU A 19 -8.01 -2.05 3.02
CA GLU A 19 -7.53 -3.42 2.84
C GLU A 19 -6.31 -3.41 1.91
N VAL A 20 -5.22 -4.06 2.35
CA VAL A 20 -3.96 -4.08 1.61
C VAL A 20 -3.51 -5.50 1.32
N VAL A 21 -2.83 -5.68 0.19
CA VAL A 21 -2.20 -6.96 -0.17
C VAL A 21 -0.84 -7.06 0.51
N HIS A 22 -0.74 -7.91 1.53
CA HIS A 22 0.51 -8.22 2.23
C HIS A 22 1.29 -9.33 1.52
N ALA A 23 2.09 -8.99 0.50
CA ALA A 23 2.93 -9.96 -0.19
C ALA A 23 4.16 -9.32 -0.86
N GLY A 24 5.35 -9.88 -0.62
CA GLY A 24 6.60 -9.35 -1.16
C GLY A 24 6.86 -7.91 -0.69
N GLN A 25 6.89 -6.96 -1.63
CA GLN A 25 6.98 -5.52 -1.33
C GLN A 25 5.60 -4.85 -1.15
N GLY A 26 4.50 -5.61 -1.27
CA GLY A 26 3.15 -5.12 -1.09
C GLY A 26 2.76 -5.01 0.38
N GLY A 27 1.93 -4.01 0.68
CA GLY A 27 1.39 -3.72 2.00
C GLY A 27 0.94 -2.27 2.05
N LEU A 28 0.97 -1.69 3.25
CA LEU A 28 0.90 -0.23 3.41
C LEU A 28 2.29 0.35 3.06
N GLY A 29 2.33 1.28 2.12
CA GLY A 29 3.56 1.90 1.62
C GLY A 29 3.94 3.15 2.40
N ASP A 30 3.18 4.23 2.20
CA ASP A 30 3.51 5.54 2.77
C ASP A 30 2.24 6.28 3.26
N VAL A 31 2.43 7.22 4.19
CA VAL A 31 1.39 8.08 4.74
C VAL A 31 1.88 9.52 4.71
N LEU A 32 1.24 10.37 3.91
CA LEU A 32 1.61 11.78 3.76
C LEU A 32 0.49 12.70 4.23
N LEU A 33 0.85 13.79 4.90
CA LEU A 33 -0.12 14.81 5.27
C LEU A 33 -0.54 15.62 4.04
N HIS A 34 -1.81 16.03 4.00
CA HIS A 34 -2.26 17.01 3.02
C HIS A 34 -1.55 18.37 3.26
N PRO A 35 -1.24 19.17 2.22
CA PRO A 35 -0.59 20.48 2.39
C PRO A 35 -1.32 21.48 3.30
N ARG A 36 -2.61 21.24 3.55
CA ARG A 36 -3.49 22.02 4.45
C ARG A 36 -4.01 21.17 5.60
N PHE A 37 -3.17 20.27 6.12
CA PHE A 37 -3.55 19.31 7.14
C PHE A 37 -4.15 19.99 8.39
N GLU A 38 -3.58 21.12 8.81
CA GLU A 38 -4.10 21.90 9.95
C GLU A 38 -5.59 22.24 9.79
N ASP A 39 -6.03 22.54 8.57
CA ASP A 39 -7.42 22.92 8.29
C ASP A 39 -8.36 21.74 8.04
N ASN A 40 -7.85 20.64 7.47
CA ASN A 40 -8.70 19.59 6.90
C ASN A 40 -8.45 18.18 7.43
N GLN A 41 -7.36 17.97 8.18
CA GLN A 41 -6.94 16.70 8.76
C GLN A 41 -6.86 15.56 7.73
N GLN A 42 -6.58 15.87 6.46
CA GLN A 42 -6.54 14.86 5.40
C GLN A 42 -5.16 14.22 5.23
N VAL A 43 -5.12 12.92 4.98
CA VAL A 43 -3.90 12.16 4.73
C VAL A 43 -4.01 11.37 3.42
N TYR A 44 -2.88 11.27 2.72
CA TYR A 44 -2.70 10.37 1.59
C TYR A 44 -2.11 9.05 2.07
N LEU A 45 -2.70 7.94 1.63
CA LEU A 45 -2.19 6.59 1.88
C LEU A 45 -1.77 5.98 0.55
N ILE A 46 -0.52 5.53 0.47
CA ILE A 46 -0.02 4.71 -0.63
C ILE A 46 -0.03 3.26 -0.18
N TYR A 47 -0.68 2.38 -0.93
CA TYR A 47 -0.81 0.97 -0.54
C TYR A 47 -0.90 0.04 -1.75
N ALA A 48 -0.62 -1.24 -1.53
CA ALA A 48 -0.85 -2.29 -2.51
C ALA A 48 -2.31 -2.75 -2.47
N GLU A 49 -3.03 -2.51 -3.56
CA GLU A 49 -4.45 -2.85 -3.71
C GLU A 49 -4.60 -4.04 -4.67
N ALA A 50 -5.38 -5.04 -4.27
CA ALA A 50 -5.77 -6.17 -5.11
C ALA A 50 -6.65 -5.71 -6.28
N GLY A 51 -6.64 -6.47 -7.36
CA GLY A 51 -7.59 -6.31 -8.45
C GLY A 51 -7.47 -7.46 -9.43
N ASP A 52 -8.21 -7.36 -10.53
CA ASP A 52 -8.22 -8.42 -11.55
C ASP A 52 -6.80 -8.66 -12.10
N GLY A 53 -6.37 -9.92 -12.04
CA GLY A 53 -5.06 -10.33 -12.56
C GLY A 53 -3.86 -9.96 -11.68
N GLY A 54 -4.04 -9.49 -10.44
CA GLY A 54 -2.93 -9.37 -9.48
C GLY A 54 -3.09 -8.23 -8.47
N SER A 55 -1.98 -7.54 -8.18
CA SER A 55 -1.98 -6.37 -7.31
C SER A 55 -1.23 -5.21 -7.97
N GLY A 56 -1.41 -4.02 -7.43
CA GLY A 56 -0.73 -2.81 -7.90
C GLY A 56 -0.91 -1.67 -6.92
N ALA A 57 -0.11 -0.63 -7.08
CA ALA A 57 -0.18 0.53 -6.20
C ALA A 57 -1.54 1.26 -6.34
N ALA A 58 -2.02 1.80 -5.22
CA ALA A 58 -3.17 2.69 -5.15
C ALA A 58 -2.85 3.84 -4.20
N VAL A 59 -3.48 4.99 -4.44
CA VAL A 59 -3.43 6.14 -3.55
C VAL A 59 -4.84 6.48 -3.10
N ALA A 60 -5.05 6.51 -1.78
CA ALA A 60 -6.29 6.96 -1.16
C ALA A 60 -6.07 8.27 -0.41
N LEU A 61 -7.12 9.09 -0.40
CA LEU A 61 -7.26 10.25 0.47
C LEU A 61 -8.25 9.86 1.57
N ALA A 62 -7.93 10.15 2.83
CA ALA A 62 -8.84 9.95 3.96
C ALA A 62 -8.70 11.12 4.94
N ARG A 63 -9.68 11.31 5.83
CA ARG A 63 -9.60 12.27 6.95
C ARG A 63 -9.22 11.53 8.22
N LEU A 64 -8.15 11.98 8.88
CA LEU A 64 -7.73 11.44 10.17
C LEU A 64 -8.55 12.09 11.29
N VAL A 65 -9.24 11.27 12.07
CA VAL A 65 -9.99 11.69 13.25
C VAL A 65 -9.38 11.02 14.46
N LEU A 66 -8.81 11.83 15.37
CA LEU A 66 -8.20 11.32 16.59
C LEU A 66 -9.25 11.13 17.67
N ASP A 67 -9.07 10.09 18.48
CA ASP A 67 -9.86 9.87 19.69
C ASP A 67 -9.15 10.42 20.94
N GLU A 68 -9.86 10.46 22.07
CA GLU A 68 -9.32 10.95 23.34
C GLU A 68 -8.31 9.98 23.99
N ASN A 69 -8.19 8.75 23.48
CA ASN A 69 -7.34 7.69 24.03
C ASN A 69 -6.01 7.55 23.28
N GLY A 70 -5.64 8.54 22.47
CA GLY A 70 -4.39 8.56 21.69
C GLY A 70 -4.44 7.71 20.42
N GLY A 71 -5.61 7.19 20.03
CA GLY A 71 -5.87 6.48 18.78
C GLY A 71 -6.67 7.33 17.79
N GLY A 72 -7.40 6.67 16.90
CA GLY A 72 -8.27 7.33 15.95
C GLY A 72 -8.75 6.45 14.80
N GLU A 73 -9.35 7.08 13.80
CA GLU A 73 -9.89 6.43 12.62
C GLU A 73 -9.64 7.26 11.36
N LEU A 74 -9.48 6.57 10.23
CA LEU A 74 -9.48 7.17 8.91
C LEU A 74 -10.90 7.13 8.34
N GLU A 75 -11.52 8.30 8.24
CA GLU A 75 -12.87 8.49 7.70
C GLU A 75 -12.83 8.97 6.25
N ASP A 76 -13.96 8.87 5.55
CA ASP A 76 -14.16 9.40 4.20
C ASP A 76 -13.13 8.90 3.17
N LEU A 77 -12.66 7.65 3.34
CA LEU A 77 -11.62 7.08 2.50
C LEU A 77 -12.07 7.02 1.03
N LYS A 78 -11.31 7.68 0.18
CA LYS A 78 -11.53 7.75 -1.26
C LYS A 78 -10.26 7.42 -2.02
N VAL A 79 -10.32 6.38 -2.85
CA VAL A 79 -9.23 6.07 -3.77
C VAL A 79 -9.23 7.09 -4.91
N ILE A 80 -8.14 7.85 -5.02
CA ILE A 80 -7.98 8.94 -6.00
C ILE A 80 -7.11 8.52 -7.19
N TRP A 81 -6.31 7.46 -7.05
CA TRP A 81 -5.49 6.93 -8.13
C TRP A 81 -5.27 5.42 -7.98
N ARG A 82 -5.21 4.71 -9.11
CA ARG A 82 -4.89 3.28 -9.17
C ARG A 82 -3.91 3.02 -10.31
N GLN A 83 -2.93 2.16 -10.04
CA GLN A 83 -2.13 1.55 -11.08
C GLN A 83 -3.01 0.64 -11.95
N THR A 84 -2.95 0.80 -13.27
CA THR A 84 -3.59 -0.09 -14.25
C THR A 84 -2.63 -0.33 -15.43
N PRO A 85 -2.46 -1.57 -15.91
CA PRO A 85 -3.07 -2.80 -15.39
C PRO A 85 -2.46 -3.20 -14.03
N LYS A 86 -3.22 -3.98 -13.25
CA LYS A 86 -2.65 -4.72 -12.12
C LYS A 86 -1.66 -5.77 -12.69
N ARG A 87 -0.65 -6.13 -11.90
CA ARG A 87 0.42 -7.02 -12.37
C ARG A 87 0.50 -8.22 -11.44
N GLN A 88 0.32 -9.42 -12.00
CA GLN A 88 0.70 -10.63 -11.30
C GLN A 88 2.22 -10.71 -11.28
N LYS A 89 2.81 -11.07 -10.13
CA LYS A 89 4.18 -11.56 -10.11
C LYS A 89 4.17 -13.00 -10.64
N VAL A 90 4.05 -13.15 -11.95
CA VAL A 90 4.43 -14.38 -12.64
C VAL A 90 5.93 -14.27 -12.90
N TRP A 91 6.70 -14.79 -11.96
CA TRP A 91 8.03 -15.31 -12.25
C TRP A 91 7.95 -16.79 -11.94
N THR A 92 7.29 -17.56 -12.80
CA THR A 92 7.55 -19.00 -12.73
C THR A 92 8.94 -19.22 -13.34
N CYS A 93 9.72 -20.10 -12.72
CA CYS A 93 10.99 -20.55 -13.28
C CYS A 93 10.78 -21.17 -14.70
N SER A 94 9.56 -21.63 -15.00
CA SER A 94 9.14 -22.12 -16.31
C SER A 94 9.16 -21.02 -17.38
N ASP A 95 8.61 -19.84 -17.10
CA ASP A 95 8.52 -18.76 -18.10
C ASP A 95 9.89 -18.16 -18.47
N ALA A 96 10.85 -18.21 -17.54
CA ALA A 96 12.24 -17.83 -17.81
C ALA A 96 12.98 -18.86 -18.67
N CYS A 97 12.60 -20.14 -18.56
CA CYS A 97 13.19 -21.24 -19.33
C CYS A 97 12.63 -21.28 -20.75
N GLU A 98 11.33 -21.03 -20.93
CA GLU A 98 10.67 -21.06 -22.24
C GLU A 98 11.12 -19.91 -23.16
N ARG A 99 11.55 -18.78 -22.60
CA ARG A 99 12.12 -17.66 -23.36
C ARG A 99 13.61 -17.82 -23.72
N LEU A 100 14.26 -18.89 -23.26
CA LEU A 100 15.67 -19.21 -23.54
C LEU A 100 15.85 -20.39 -24.50
N GLN A 101 14.79 -20.85 -25.19
CA GLN A 101 14.89 -21.79 -26.33
C GLN A 101 15.48 -21.15 -27.61
N LEU A 102 16.51 -20.30 -27.49
CA LEU A 102 17.34 -19.85 -28.59
C LEU A 102 18.81 -19.80 -28.15
N SER A 103 19.38 -20.96 -27.79
CA SER A 103 20.72 -21.41 -28.17
C SER A 103 21.21 -22.51 -27.22
N GLU A 104 20.78 -23.75 -27.45
CA GLU A 104 21.58 -24.89 -27.03
C GLU A 104 22.86 -24.92 -27.90
N THR A 105 23.90 -24.20 -27.47
CA THR A 105 25.25 -24.48 -27.98
C THR A 105 25.85 -25.54 -27.07
N ARG A 106 26.00 -26.75 -27.63
CA ARG A 106 26.70 -27.88 -27.02
C ARG A 106 28.05 -27.44 -26.49
N PHE A 107 28.31 -27.73 -25.23
CA PHE A 107 29.67 -27.92 -24.73
C PHE A 107 29.94 -29.41 -24.69
N THR A 108 30.69 -29.89 -25.69
CA THR A 108 31.57 -31.06 -25.55
C THR A 108 32.91 -30.59 -25.01
#